data_AF-A0A067EVD8-F1
#
_entry.id   AF-A0A067EVD8-F1
#
_cell.length_a   1.000
_cell.length_b   1.000
_cell.length_c   1.000
_cell.angle_alpha   90.00
_cell.angle_beta   90.00
_cell.angle_gamma   90.00
#
_symmetry.space_group_name_H-M   'P 1'
#
loop_
_entity.id
_entity.type
_entity.pdbx_description
1 polymer ?
#
loop_
_entity_poly.entity_id
_entity_poly.type
_entity_poly.pdbx_seq_one_letter_code
_entity_poly.pdbx_strand_id
1 'polypeptide(L)'
;MQTLSLSLSLLFFYRSKSPAMGDDYLQLFVDETTLYNRIVLANLLPSKWWDPLPHVLQTWLRNYIAGTLLYLVSGLLWCFYVYYLKRNVYVPKDDIPTRKAMLLQIFVAMKAMP
;
A
#
# COMPACT_ATOMS: atom_id res chain seq x y z
N MET A 1 33.89 -23.75 48.12
CA MET A 1 34.07 -22.48 47.38
C MET A 1 34.16 -22.66 45.85
N GLN A 2 34.69 -23.76 45.30
CA GLN A 2 34.78 -23.99 43.84
C GLN A 2 33.42 -24.20 43.11
N THR A 3 32.43 -24.77 43.78
CA THR A 3 31.10 -25.05 43.18
C THR A 3 30.28 -23.80 42.88
N LEU A 4 30.39 -22.76 43.72
CA LEU A 4 29.75 -21.47 43.49
C LEU A 4 30.39 -20.70 42.33
N SER A 5 31.72 -20.81 42.16
CA SER A 5 32.44 -20.19 41.05
C SER A 5 32.02 -20.78 39.70
N LEU A 6 31.86 -22.11 39.62
CA LEU A 6 31.42 -22.80 38.41
C LEU A 6 29.96 -22.48 38.05
N SER A 7 29.07 -22.39 39.06
CA SER A 7 27.68 -22.01 38.85
C SER A 7 27.56 -20.56 38.36
N LEU A 8 28.35 -19.64 38.91
CA LEU A 8 28.37 -18.24 38.47
C LEU A 8 28.93 -18.11 37.04
N SER A 9 30.02 -18.80 36.72
CA SER A 9 30.59 -18.84 35.36
C SER A 9 29.62 -19.43 34.34
N LEU A 10 28.87 -20.48 34.69
CA LEU A 10 27.82 -21.03 33.83
C LEU A 10 26.64 -20.09 33.68
N LEU A 11 26.27 -19.34 34.72
CA LEU A 11 25.18 -18.36 34.66
C LEU A 11 25.57 -17.13 33.84
N PHE A 12 26.83 -16.66 33.94
CA PHE A 12 27.37 -15.63 33.05
C PHE A 12 27.53 -16.11 31.60
N PHE A 13 27.96 -17.36 31.39
CA PHE A 13 28.01 -17.96 30.06
C PHE A 13 26.61 -18.17 29.47
N TYR A 14 25.63 -18.60 30.26
CA TYR A 14 24.23 -18.74 29.87
C TYR A 14 23.57 -17.37 29.60
N ARG A 15 23.87 -16.36 30.42
CA ARG A 15 23.46 -14.95 30.22
C ARG A 15 24.10 -14.36 28.97
N SER A 16 25.36 -14.68 28.68
CA SER A 16 26.10 -14.29 27.47
C SER A 16 25.74 -15.12 26.22
N LYS A 17 25.06 -16.26 26.38
CA LYS A 17 24.45 -17.06 25.30
C LYS A 17 22.93 -16.85 25.19
N SER A 18 22.37 -16.02 26.08
CA SER A 18 21.04 -15.42 25.96
C SER A 18 20.99 -14.03 25.26
N PRO A 19 21.97 -13.58 24.45
CA PRO A 19 21.69 -12.57 23.43
C PRO A 19 21.19 -13.29 22.16
N ALA A 20 20.43 -12.56 21.35
CA ALA A 20 20.08 -12.88 19.97
C ALA A 20 18.79 -13.64 19.66
N MET A 21 18.09 -14.35 20.58
CA MET A 21 16.81 -14.95 20.13
C MET A 21 15.80 -13.86 19.69
N GLY A 22 15.62 -12.81 20.51
CA GLY A 22 14.77 -11.67 20.17
C GLY A 22 15.29 -10.85 18.98
N ASP A 23 16.61 -10.63 18.88
CA ASP A 23 17.19 -9.84 17.79
C ASP A 23 17.15 -10.59 16.44
N ASP A 24 17.34 -11.91 16.45
CA ASP A 24 17.22 -12.77 15.27
C ASP A 24 15.77 -12.81 14.76
N TYR A 25 14.77 -12.87 15.67
CA TYR A 25 13.36 -12.74 15.28
C TYR A 25 13.05 -11.35 14.70
N LEU A 26 13.59 -10.28 15.29
CA LEU A 26 13.39 -8.93 14.78
C LEU A 26 14.02 -8.74 13.38
N GLN A 27 15.19 -9.31 13.14
CA GLN A 27 15.82 -9.32 11.81
C GLN A 27 14.98 -10.09 10.80
N LEU A 28 14.42 -11.24 11.19
CA LEU A 28 13.53 -12.02 10.33
C LEU A 28 12.31 -11.20 9.88
N PHE A 29 11.68 -10.44 10.79
CA PHE A 29 10.56 -9.56 10.44
C PHE A 29 10.94 -8.44 9.47
N VAL A 30 12.14 -7.87 9.64
CA VAL A 30 12.66 -6.82 8.75
C VAL A 30 12.94 -7.40 7.35
N ASP A 31 13.51 -8.60 7.29
CA ASP A 31 13.82 -9.28 6.04
C ASP A 31 12.53 -9.65 5.28
N GLU A 32 11.55 -10.23 5.96
CA GLU A 32 10.24 -10.54 5.36
C GLU A 32 9.54 -9.26 4.85
N THR A 33 9.54 -8.20 5.64
CA THR A 33 8.92 -6.92 5.23
C THR A 33 9.65 -6.30 4.05
N THR A 34 10.97 -6.44 3.98
CA THR A 34 11.80 -5.97 2.87
C THR A 34 11.52 -6.77 1.60
N LEU A 35 11.31 -8.08 1.69
CA LEU A 35 10.89 -8.91 0.57
C LEU A 35 9.51 -8.49 0.04
N TYR A 36 8.54 -8.26 0.91
CA TYR A 36 7.21 -7.79 0.48
C TYR A 36 7.27 -6.42 -0.17
N ASN A 37 8.02 -5.48 0.42
CA ASN A 37 8.21 -4.16 -0.17
C ASN A 37 8.88 -4.27 -1.54
N ARG A 38 9.91 -5.13 -1.70
CA ARG A 38 10.54 -5.37 -3.00
C ARG A 38 9.57 -5.95 -4.04
N ILE A 39 8.75 -6.94 -3.69
CA ILE A 39 7.81 -7.55 -4.64
C ILE A 39 6.75 -6.54 -5.09
N VAL A 40 6.16 -5.79 -4.14
CA VAL A 40 5.08 -4.85 -4.45
C VAL A 40 5.63 -3.62 -5.16
N LEU A 41 6.72 -3.02 -4.65
CA LEU A 41 7.29 -1.80 -5.21
C LEU A 41 8.01 -2.08 -6.53
N ALA A 42 8.71 -3.22 -6.72
CA ALA A 42 9.33 -3.53 -8.01
C ALA A 42 8.31 -3.74 -9.15
N ASN A 43 7.12 -4.26 -8.83
CA ASN A 43 6.07 -4.46 -9.83
C ASN A 43 5.33 -3.17 -10.20
N LEU A 44 5.28 -2.19 -9.30
CA LEU A 44 4.52 -0.96 -9.46
C LEU A 44 5.39 0.27 -9.76
N LEU A 45 6.65 0.28 -9.34
CA LEU A 45 7.56 1.42 -9.43
C LEU A 45 8.98 0.98 -9.84
N PRO A 46 9.68 1.76 -10.70
CA PRO A 46 11.07 1.47 -11.06
C PRO A 46 12.02 1.47 -9.86
N SER A 47 12.94 0.50 -9.79
CA SER A 47 13.88 0.29 -8.67
C SER A 47 14.65 1.53 -8.24
N LYS A 48 15.01 2.38 -9.21
CA LYS A 48 15.72 3.65 -8.98
C LYS A 48 15.01 4.60 -8.01
N TRP A 49 13.68 4.50 -7.86
CA TRP A 49 12.89 5.45 -7.06
C TRP A 49 12.60 4.95 -5.64
N TRP A 50 12.69 3.65 -5.39
CA TRP A 50 12.38 3.08 -4.08
C TRP A 50 13.56 2.41 -3.37
N ASP A 51 14.61 2.00 -4.10
CA ASP A 51 15.86 1.51 -3.51
C ASP A 51 16.53 2.49 -2.52
N PRO A 52 16.55 3.83 -2.74
CA PRO A 52 17.20 4.74 -1.80
C PRO A 52 16.32 5.12 -0.60
N LEU A 53 15.06 4.68 -0.55
CA LEU A 53 14.11 5.13 0.48
C LEU A 53 14.23 4.31 1.76
N PRO A 54 14.14 4.96 2.95
CA PRO A 54 14.11 4.25 4.22
C PRO A 54 12.90 3.33 4.32
N HIS A 55 13.08 2.22 5.05
CA HIS A 55 12.12 1.12 5.11
C HIS A 55 10.70 1.53 5.55
N VAL A 56 10.59 2.55 6.41
CA VAL A 56 9.31 3.12 6.85
C VAL A 56 8.53 3.74 5.69
N LEU A 57 9.20 4.48 4.80
CA LEU A 57 8.55 5.10 3.64
C LEU A 57 8.12 4.07 2.60
N GLN A 58 8.87 2.98 2.44
CA GLN A 58 8.49 1.88 1.56
C GLN A 58 7.17 1.23 2.03
N THR A 59 7.03 0.99 3.33
CA THR A 59 5.80 0.44 3.92
C THR A 59 4.62 1.41 3.81
N TRP A 60 4.84 2.71 4.03
CA TRP A 60 3.83 3.75 3.80
C TRP A 60 3.36 3.78 2.35
N LEU A 61 4.31 3.72 1.40
CA LEU A 61 4.03 3.75 -0.03
C LEU A 61 3.23 2.51 -0.46
N ARG A 62 3.59 1.32 0.05
CA ARG A 62 2.83 0.08 -0.17
C ARG A 62 1.36 0.25 0.23
N ASN A 63 1.11 0.78 1.43
CA ASN A 63 -0.25 0.97 1.95
C ASN A 63 -1.01 2.04 1.17
N TYR A 64 -0.34 3.13 0.79
CA TYR A 64 -0.94 4.20 -0.02
C TYR A 64 -1.37 3.68 -1.40
N ILE A 65 -0.50 2.92 -2.08
CA ILE A 65 -0.82 2.34 -3.39
C ILE A 65 -1.95 1.33 -3.26
N ALA A 66 -1.89 0.43 -2.26
CA ALA A 66 -2.95 -0.54 -2.03
C ALA A 66 -4.30 0.14 -1.78
N GLY A 67 -4.34 1.16 -0.91
CA GLY A 67 -5.57 1.92 -0.62
C GLY A 67 -6.08 2.68 -1.84
N THR A 68 -5.19 3.32 -2.60
CA THR A 68 -5.55 4.03 -3.84
C THR A 68 -6.11 3.07 -4.88
N LEU A 69 -5.50 1.90 -5.08
CA LEU A 69 -6.00 0.87 -5.98
C LEU A 69 -7.36 0.34 -5.54
N LEU A 70 -7.55 0.10 -4.24
CA LEU A 70 -8.84 -0.37 -3.72
C LEU A 70 -9.93 0.68 -3.93
N TYR A 71 -9.63 1.96 -3.67
CA TYR A 71 -10.55 3.07 -3.91
C TYR A 71 -10.89 3.23 -5.39
N LEU A 72 -9.88 3.18 -6.27
CA LEU A 72 -10.08 3.27 -7.71
C LEU A 72 -10.90 2.09 -8.23
N VAL A 73 -10.56 0.85 -7.86
CA VAL A 73 -11.29 -0.34 -8.31
C VAL A 73 -12.72 -0.33 -7.79
N SER A 74 -12.95 -0.03 -6.51
CA SER A 74 -14.30 0.04 -5.94
C SER A 74 -15.13 1.18 -6.55
N GLY A 75 -14.54 2.37 -6.73
CA GLY A 75 -15.19 3.50 -7.39
C GLY A 75 -15.51 3.23 -8.86
N LEU A 76 -14.55 2.67 -9.62
CA LEU A 76 -14.75 2.27 -11.00
C LEU A 76 -15.82 1.18 -11.12
N LEU A 77 -15.80 0.19 -10.23
CA LEU A 77 -16.79 -0.88 -10.22
C LEU A 77 -18.18 -0.35 -9.86
N TRP A 78 -18.28 0.58 -8.91
CA TRP A 78 -19.52 1.25 -8.54
C TRP A 78 -20.08 2.09 -9.69
N CYS A 79 -19.25 2.91 -10.31
CA CYS A 79 -19.60 3.66 -11.51
C CYS A 79 -20.04 2.72 -12.64
N PHE A 80 -19.31 1.64 -12.89
CA PHE A 80 -19.68 0.65 -13.89
C PHE A 80 -21.02 -0.01 -13.57
N TYR A 81 -21.27 -0.37 -12.32
CA TYR A 81 -22.52 -0.97 -11.88
C TYR A 81 -23.73 -0.03 -12.11
N VAL A 82 -23.61 1.23 -11.68
CA VAL A 82 -24.69 2.22 -11.82
C VAL A 82 -24.92 2.60 -13.28
N TYR A 83 -23.87 2.91 -14.03
CA TYR A 83 -23.99 3.45 -15.39
C TYR A 83 -24.12 2.39 -16.49
N TYR A 84 -23.74 1.14 -16.25
CA TYR A 84 -23.79 0.07 -17.26
C TYR A 84 -24.83 -1.02 -16.94
N LEU A 85 -24.84 -1.55 -15.70
CA LEU A 85 -25.74 -2.65 -15.32
C LEU A 85 -27.14 -2.19 -14.90
N LYS A 86 -27.25 -1.11 -14.12
CA LYS A 86 -28.53 -0.60 -13.59
C LYS A 86 -28.90 0.78 -14.13
N ARG A 87 -28.42 1.12 -15.33
CA ARG A 87 -28.78 2.38 -16.02
C ARG A 87 -30.29 2.57 -16.18
N ASN A 88 -31.03 1.48 -16.32
CA ASN A 88 -32.48 1.50 -16.51
C ASN A 88 -33.31 1.72 -15.24
N VAL A 89 -32.70 1.67 -14.03
CA VAL A 89 -33.42 1.82 -12.76
C VAL A 89 -33.16 3.19 -12.11
N TYR A 90 -31.93 3.70 -12.21
CA TYR A 90 -31.53 4.94 -11.52
C TYR A 90 -31.54 6.18 -12.40
N VAL A 91 -31.71 6.02 -13.72
CA VAL A 91 -31.74 7.14 -14.63
C VAL A 91 -32.92 7.02 -15.59
N PRO A 92 -33.96 7.87 -15.46
CA PRO A 92 -35.00 7.98 -16.47
C PRO A 92 -34.37 8.37 -17.82
N LYS A 93 -34.89 7.79 -18.91
CA LYS A 93 -34.32 7.92 -20.26
C LYS A 93 -34.25 9.37 -20.77
N ASP A 94 -34.96 10.29 -20.12
CA ASP A 94 -35.19 11.66 -20.58
C ASP A 94 -34.33 12.72 -19.87
N ASP A 95 -33.59 12.38 -18.80
CA ASP A 95 -32.89 13.38 -17.96
C ASP A 95 -31.35 13.42 -18.12
N ILE A 96 -30.73 12.51 -18.88
CA ILE A 96 -29.29 12.61 -19.16
C ILE A 96 -29.08 13.41 -20.45
N PRO A 97 -28.50 14.63 -20.39
CA PRO A 97 -28.06 15.32 -21.60
C PRO A 97 -27.10 14.41 -22.36
N THR A 98 -27.35 14.23 -23.66
CA THR A 98 -26.52 13.36 -24.49
C THR A 98 -25.04 13.75 -24.39
N ARG A 99 -24.12 12.78 -24.49
CA ARG A 99 -22.66 13.04 -24.44
C ARG A 99 -22.23 14.22 -25.32
N LYS A 100 -22.90 14.40 -26.46
CA LYS A 100 -22.70 15.53 -27.38
C LYS A 100 -23.08 16.87 -26.76
N ALA A 101 -24.22 16.96 -26.08
CA ALA A 101 -24.68 18.18 -25.41
C ALA A 101 -23.75 18.59 -24.26
N MET A 102 -23.28 17.63 -23.46
CA MET A 102 -22.31 17.91 -22.38
C MET A 102 -20.96 18.42 -22.93
N LEU A 103 -20.43 17.79 -23.98
CA LEU A 103 -19.19 18.25 -24.61
C LEU A 103 -19.34 19.65 -25.21
N LEU A 104 -20.50 19.96 -25.80
CA LEU A 104 -20.79 21.29 -26.32
C LEU A 104 -20.83 22.33 -25.19
N GLN A 105 -21.45 22.01 -24.04
CA GLN A 105 -21.47 22.90 -22.88
C GLN A 105 -20.06 23.17 -22.34
N ILE A 106 -19.21 22.14 -22.23
CA ILE A 106 -17.81 22.30 -21.82
C ILE A 106 -17.05 23.17 -22.82
N PHE A 107 -17.24 22.92 -24.12
CA PHE A 107 -16.59 23.71 -25.17
C PHE A 107 -16.99 25.18 -25.14
N VAL A 108 -18.29 25.48 -25.01
CA VAL A 108 -18.80 26.85 -24.89
C VAL A 108 -18.29 27.51 -23.62
N ALA A 109 -18.32 26.81 -22.47
CA ALA A 109 -17.82 27.34 -21.21
C ALA A 109 -16.32 27.66 -21.29
N MET A 110 -15.50 26.79 -21.88
CA MET A 110 -14.07 27.04 -22.08
C MET A 110 -13.79 28.22 -23.01
N LYS A 111 -14.64 28.44 -24.02
CA LYS A 111 -14.54 29.60 -24.92
C LYS A 111 -15.02 30.90 -24.27
N ALA A 112 -15.86 30.80 -23.24
CA ALA A 112 -16.42 31.94 -22.51
C ALA A 112 -15.61 32.33 -21.26
N MET A 113 -14.62 31.53 -20.86
CA MET A 113 -13.68 31.91 -19.81
C MET A 113 -12.72 33.00 -20.36
N PRO A 114 -12.55 34.13 -19.64
CA PRO A 114 -11.72 35.25 -20.07
C PRO A 114 -10.22 34.96 -20.03
#